data_AF-A0A3N7B766-F1
#
_entry.id   AF-A0A3N7B766-F1
#
_cell.length_a   1.000
_cell.length_b   1.000
_cell.length_c   1.000
_cell.angle_alpha   90.00
_cell.angle_beta   90.00
_cell.angle_gamma   90.00
#
_symmetry.space_group_name_H-M   'P 1'
#
loop_
_entity.id
_entity.type
_entity.pdbx_description
1 polymer ?
#
loop_
_entity_poly.entity_id
_entity_poly.type
_entity_poly.pdbx_seq_one_letter_code
_entity_poly.pdbx_strand_id
1 'polypeptide(L)'
;MLDIDKLNEFTESHGELRRGRGLVTGTIALTLAILCFLGVLAFHFPQYLTTPELRKSYNVDVMRFILLAAMVISGGMSLVNIIFNRSRWLSSAAFLLVAASALLGGHKVPVHDFADHTPYIGLDWFILDLLGSSLIFIFIEKLFALRKDQPVFREEWQTDFHHFVVNHMIVGFVLLATNLLVHKLFGWAANDGIRGWIGNLPFWAGILLIILVADLVQYWTHRAYHEVPVLWRLHAVHHSVKAMDWMAGSRQHILELLITRTLVLAPI
;
A
#
# COMPACT_ATOMS: atom_id res chain seq x y z
N MET A 1 -4.50 -15.24 28.50
CA MET A 1 -4.90 -13.85 28.79
C MET A 1 -3.71 -12.91 28.69
N LEU A 2 -2.67 -13.03 29.54
CA LEU A 2 -1.49 -12.15 29.55
C LEU A 2 -0.78 -11.90 28.20
N ASP A 3 -0.80 -12.84 27.25
CA ASP A 3 -0.14 -12.65 25.95
C ASP A 3 -1.05 -12.02 24.88
N ILE A 4 -2.37 -12.14 25.01
CA ILE A 4 -3.33 -11.46 24.12
C ILE A 4 -3.43 -9.98 24.51
N ASP A 5 -3.42 -9.67 25.80
CA ASP A 5 -3.45 -8.29 26.28
C ASP A 5 -2.20 -7.52 25.85
N LYS A 6 -1.02 -8.16 25.89
CA LYS A 6 0.23 -7.60 25.35
C LYS A 6 0.20 -7.42 23.83
N LEU A 7 -0.47 -8.32 23.12
CA LEU A 7 -0.64 -8.18 21.67
C LEU A 7 -1.49 -6.96 21.37
N ASN A 8 -2.64 -6.81 22.05
CA ASN A 8 -3.53 -5.67 21.89
C ASN A 8 -2.82 -4.35 22.25
N GLU A 9 -2.13 -4.32 23.38
CA GLU A 9 -1.33 -3.16 23.82
C GLU A 9 -0.26 -2.79 22.78
N PHE A 10 0.45 -3.78 22.22
CA PHE A 10 1.44 -3.50 21.19
C PHE A 10 0.81 -3.04 19.87
N THR A 11 -0.29 -3.69 19.44
CA THR A 11 -0.96 -3.33 18.20
C THR A 11 -1.57 -1.94 18.29
N GLU A 12 -1.98 -1.48 19.47
CA GLU A 12 -2.50 -0.12 19.70
C GLU A 12 -1.40 0.88 20.12
N SER A 13 -0.18 0.41 20.38
CA SER A 13 0.92 1.25 20.81
C SER A 13 1.37 2.23 19.71
N HIS A 14 1.87 3.38 20.16
CA HIS A 14 2.46 4.42 19.35
C HIS A 14 3.70 4.97 20.07
N GLY A 15 4.53 5.73 19.36
CA GLY A 15 5.75 6.31 19.90
C GLY A 15 7.03 5.80 19.25
N GLU A 16 8.15 6.19 19.82
CA GLU A 16 9.47 5.76 19.36
C GLU A 16 9.74 4.29 19.71
N LEU A 17 10.30 3.55 18.75
CA LEU A 17 10.81 2.20 19.01
C LEU A 17 12.10 2.28 19.86
N ARG A 18 11.96 1.99 21.16
CA ARG A 18 13.08 2.01 22.10
C ARG A 18 14.15 0.98 21.71
N ARG A 19 15.39 1.46 21.52
CA ARG A 19 16.57 0.63 21.25
C ARG A 19 16.97 -0.19 22.49
N GLY A 20 17.73 -1.27 22.28
CA GLY A 20 18.33 -2.08 23.37
C GLY A 20 17.42 -3.19 23.95
N ARG A 21 16.11 -3.15 23.75
CA ARG A 21 15.17 -4.20 24.20
C ARG A 21 14.82 -5.26 23.13
N GLY A 22 15.43 -5.16 21.95
CA GLY A 22 15.13 -6.02 20.79
C GLY A 22 13.80 -5.71 20.09
N LEU A 23 13.13 -4.61 20.44
CA LEU A 23 11.89 -4.18 19.78
C LEU A 23 12.14 -3.86 18.30
N VAL A 24 13.15 -3.02 18.00
CA VAL A 24 13.49 -2.68 16.60
C VAL A 24 13.82 -3.93 15.78
N THR A 25 14.69 -4.81 16.29
CA THR A 25 15.07 -6.04 15.57
C THR A 25 13.89 -7.02 15.47
N GLY A 26 13.02 -7.07 16.48
CA GLY A 26 11.80 -7.88 16.48
C GLY A 26 10.79 -7.39 15.45
N THR A 27 10.55 -6.07 15.35
CA THR A 27 9.69 -5.46 14.34
C THR A 27 10.23 -5.69 12.94
N ILE A 28 11.52 -5.45 12.69
CA ILE A 28 12.14 -5.73 11.37
C ILE A 28 11.99 -7.22 11.01
N ALA A 29 12.27 -8.12 11.97
CA ALA A 29 12.13 -9.55 11.73
C ALA A 29 10.68 -9.92 11.39
N LEU A 30 9.70 -9.40 12.14
CA LEU A 30 8.28 -9.66 11.89
C LEU A 30 7.83 -9.11 10.53
N THR A 31 8.19 -7.88 10.19
CA THR A 31 7.86 -7.28 8.88
C THR A 31 8.43 -8.13 7.74
N LEU A 32 9.71 -8.51 7.82
CA LEU A 32 10.32 -9.38 6.81
C LEU A 32 9.64 -10.76 6.75
N ALA A 33 9.28 -11.34 7.89
CA ALA A 33 8.59 -12.62 7.95
C ALA A 33 7.20 -12.56 7.27
N ILE A 34 6.44 -11.49 7.51
CA ILE A 34 5.15 -11.24 6.86
C ILE A 34 5.35 -11.11 5.35
N LEU A 35 6.33 -10.30 4.90
CA LEU A 35 6.62 -10.13 3.47
C LEU A 35 7.05 -11.44 2.82
N CYS A 36 7.87 -12.26 3.50
CA CYS A 36 8.26 -13.58 3.01
C CYS A 36 7.05 -14.51 2.88
N PHE A 37 6.18 -14.54 3.88
CA PHE A 37 4.98 -15.36 3.88
C PHE A 37 4.04 -14.96 2.74
N LEU A 38 3.79 -13.66 2.58
CA LEU A 38 3.00 -13.11 1.47
C LEU A 38 3.64 -13.41 0.11
N GLY A 39 4.96 -13.32 -0.01
CA GLY A 39 5.70 -13.68 -1.23
C GLY A 39 5.59 -15.16 -1.58
N VAL A 40 5.66 -16.05 -0.59
CA VAL A 40 5.42 -17.49 -0.77
C VAL A 40 4.00 -17.77 -1.23
N LEU A 41 3.00 -17.11 -0.64
CA LEU A 41 1.61 -17.22 -1.10
C LEU A 41 1.45 -16.71 -2.53
N ALA A 42 2.12 -15.59 -2.89
CA ALA A 42 2.12 -15.07 -4.25
C ALA A 42 2.74 -16.04 -5.26
N PHE A 43 3.73 -16.85 -4.87
CA PHE A 43 4.28 -17.90 -5.72
C PHE A 43 3.34 -19.11 -5.88
N HIS A 44 2.52 -19.44 -4.87
CA HIS A 44 1.51 -20.50 -4.95
C HIS A 44 0.28 -20.08 -5.75
N PHE A 45 -0.14 -18.82 -5.62
CA PHE A 45 -1.35 -18.28 -6.21
C PHE A 45 -1.09 -17.04 -7.08
N PRO A 46 -0.15 -17.10 -8.02
CA PRO A 46 0.25 -15.94 -8.82
C PRO A 46 -0.93 -15.36 -9.60
N GLN A 47 -1.89 -16.18 -10.04
CA GLN A 47 -3.08 -15.75 -10.78
C GLN A 47 -4.03 -14.82 -10.02
N TYR A 48 -4.04 -14.91 -8.68
CA TYR A 48 -4.94 -14.11 -7.85
C TYR A 48 -4.19 -13.00 -7.10
N LEU A 49 -2.93 -13.25 -6.75
CA LEU A 49 -2.16 -12.38 -5.87
C LEU A 49 -1.18 -11.48 -6.62
N THR A 50 -0.87 -11.74 -7.89
CA THR A 50 0.09 -10.92 -8.64
C THR A 50 -0.53 -10.26 -9.86
N THR A 51 -0.03 -9.09 -10.23
CA THR A 51 -0.42 -8.37 -11.44
C THR A 51 0.25 -8.96 -12.69
N PRO A 52 -0.46 -9.13 -13.82
CA PRO A 52 0.11 -9.63 -15.06
C PRO A 52 1.31 -8.83 -15.57
N GLU A 53 1.29 -7.52 -15.37
CA GLU A 53 2.33 -6.60 -15.83
C GLU A 53 3.62 -6.80 -15.03
N LEU A 54 3.53 -6.90 -13.69
CA LEU A 54 4.71 -7.12 -12.86
C LEU A 54 5.32 -8.48 -13.13
N ARG A 55 4.51 -9.54 -13.27
CA ARG A 55 5.00 -10.89 -13.58
C ARG A 55 5.89 -10.94 -14.82
N LYS A 56 5.57 -10.15 -15.84
CA LYS A 56 6.34 -10.06 -17.09
C LYS A 56 7.63 -9.24 -16.93
N SER A 57 7.74 -8.43 -15.87
CA SER A 57 8.84 -7.50 -15.67
C SER A 57 9.96 -8.03 -14.76
N TYR A 58 9.65 -8.90 -13.79
CA TYR A 58 10.64 -9.38 -12.82
C TYR A 58 11.20 -10.76 -13.16
N ASN A 59 12.45 -11.00 -12.77
CA ASN A 59 13.08 -12.31 -12.89
C ASN A 59 12.75 -13.16 -11.65
N VAL A 60 12.18 -14.36 -11.87
CA VAL A 60 11.78 -15.27 -10.80
C VAL A 60 12.95 -15.71 -9.93
N ASP A 61 14.13 -16.00 -10.51
CA ASP A 61 15.31 -16.43 -9.75
C ASP A 61 15.82 -15.32 -8.82
N VAL A 62 15.74 -14.07 -9.27
CA VAL A 62 16.04 -12.90 -8.40
C VAL A 62 15.06 -12.82 -7.25
N MET A 63 13.75 -13.00 -7.51
CA MET A 63 12.74 -13.00 -6.44
C MET A 63 12.95 -14.14 -5.44
N ARG A 64 13.34 -15.34 -5.91
CA ARG A 64 13.71 -16.47 -5.05
C ARG A 64 14.91 -16.13 -4.17
N PHE A 65 15.93 -15.50 -4.73
CA PHE A 65 17.11 -15.10 -3.96
C PHE A 65 16.75 -14.06 -2.88
N ILE A 66 15.98 -13.03 -3.22
CA ILE A 66 15.52 -12.01 -2.28
C ILE A 66 14.70 -12.66 -1.16
N LEU A 67 13.77 -13.56 -1.50
CA LEU A 67 12.94 -14.28 -0.54
C LEU A 67 13.78 -15.13 0.41
N LEU A 68 14.75 -15.88 -0.12
CA LEU A 68 15.67 -16.68 0.72
C LEU A 68 16.47 -15.78 1.67
N ALA A 69 17.07 -14.70 1.16
CA ALA A 69 17.86 -13.78 1.96
C ALA A 69 17.01 -13.15 3.09
N ALA A 70 15.80 -12.69 2.77
CA ALA A 70 14.87 -12.12 3.74
C ALA A 70 14.44 -13.15 4.80
N MET A 71 14.17 -14.40 4.42
CA MET A 71 13.85 -15.48 5.35
C MET A 71 15.00 -15.77 6.31
N VAL A 72 16.24 -15.86 5.80
CA VAL A 72 17.44 -16.10 6.61
C VAL A 72 17.69 -14.95 7.59
N ILE A 73 17.60 -13.70 7.11
CA ILE A 73 17.77 -12.51 7.94
C ILE A 73 16.69 -12.46 9.04
N SER A 74 15.42 -12.62 8.68
CA SER A 74 14.30 -12.60 9.62
C SER A 74 14.41 -13.74 10.65
N GLY A 75 14.66 -14.97 10.20
CA GLY A 75 14.81 -16.13 11.08
C GLY A 75 16.00 -15.99 12.03
N GLY A 76 17.15 -15.51 11.51
CA GLY A 76 18.35 -15.25 12.31
C GLY A 76 18.13 -14.19 13.39
N MET A 77 17.56 -13.03 13.03
CA MET A 77 17.23 -11.98 13.99
C MET A 77 16.23 -12.48 15.05
N SER A 78 15.24 -13.26 14.64
CA SER A 78 14.24 -13.83 15.54
C SER A 78 14.87 -14.80 16.55
N LEU A 79 15.74 -15.71 16.09
CA LEU A 79 16.45 -16.65 16.95
C LEU A 79 17.34 -15.94 17.97
N VAL A 80 18.13 -14.95 17.52
CA VAL A 80 18.98 -14.15 18.42
C VAL A 80 18.13 -13.49 19.50
N ASN A 81 17.05 -12.81 19.13
CA ASN A 81 16.15 -12.17 20.08
C ASN A 81 15.54 -13.17 21.07
N ILE A 82 15.10 -14.34 20.61
CA ILE A 82 14.53 -15.39 21.46
C ILE A 82 15.57 -15.90 22.47
N ILE A 83 16.78 -16.24 22.01
CA ILE A 83 17.88 -16.77 22.84
C ILE A 83 18.28 -15.77 23.93
N PHE A 84 18.37 -14.49 23.59
CA PHE A 84 18.73 -13.43 24.54
C PHE A 84 17.53 -12.89 25.35
N ASN A 85 16.38 -13.54 25.29
CA ASN A 85 15.16 -13.15 26.00
C ASN A 85 14.71 -11.70 25.70
N ARG A 86 14.91 -11.24 24.46
CA ARG A 86 14.56 -9.89 23.97
C ARG A 86 13.35 -9.95 23.07
N SER A 87 12.29 -9.20 23.41
CA SER A 87 11.08 -9.09 22.59
C SER A 87 10.53 -10.46 22.10
N ARG A 88 10.57 -11.47 22.98
CA ARG A 88 10.37 -12.88 22.60
C ARG A 88 9.11 -13.14 21.81
N TRP A 89 8.01 -12.51 22.20
CA TRP A 89 6.72 -12.75 21.55
C TRP A 89 6.73 -12.30 20.07
N LEU A 90 7.24 -11.10 19.74
CA LEU A 90 7.39 -10.63 18.35
C LEU A 90 8.29 -11.57 17.55
N SER A 91 9.44 -11.91 18.12
CA SER A 91 10.41 -12.77 17.46
C SER A 91 9.93 -14.22 17.33
N SER A 92 9.11 -14.71 18.25
CA SER A 92 8.44 -16.01 18.12
C SER A 92 7.40 -15.98 17.01
N ALA A 93 6.58 -14.93 16.92
CA ALA A 93 5.63 -14.77 15.81
C ALA A 93 6.35 -14.70 14.45
N ALA A 94 7.41 -13.90 14.35
CA ALA A 94 8.24 -13.80 13.16
C ALA A 94 8.87 -15.16 12.79
N PHE A 95 9.44 -15.87 13.76
CA PHE A 95 10.03 -17.19 13.55
C PHE A 95 9.00 -18.21 13.06
N LEU A 96 7.79 -18.23 13.64
CA LEU A 96 6.70 -19.10 13.21
C LEU A 96 6.26 -18.80 11.78
N LEU A 97 6.19 -17.53 11.38
CA LEU A 97 5.88 -17.13 10.01
C LEU A 97 6.98 -17.55 9.02
N VAL A 98 8.26 -17.42 9.38
CA VAL A 98 9.38 -17.93 8.57
C VAL A 98 9.31 -19.45 8.44
N ALA A 99 9.03 -20.16 9.53
CA ALA A 99 8.87 -21.61 9.52
C ALA A 99 7.68 -22.04 8.64
N ALA A 100 6.53 -21.38 8.75
CA ALA A 100 5.37 -21.63 7.89
C ALA A 100 5.71 -21.37 6.41
N SER A 101 6.41 -20.28 6.12
CA SER A 101 6.90 -19.95 4.77
C SER A 101 7.80 -21.07 4.22
N ALA A 102 8.71 -21.60 5.05
CA ALA A 102 9.60 -22.70 4.67
C ALA A 102 8.83 -24.02 4.44
N LEU A 103 7.85 -24.34 5.30
CA LEU A 103 6.99 -25.52 5.15
C LEU A 103 6.14 -25.46 3.88
N LEU A 104 5.72 -24.27 3.48
CA LEU A 104 5.04 -24.04 2.20
C LEU A 104 5.99 -24.09 0.99
N GLY A 105 7.27 -24.42 1.17
CA GLY A 105 8.27 -24.54 0.09
C GLY A 105 9.20 -23.33 -0.06
N GLY A 106 8.93 -22.24 0.67
CA GLY A 106 9.78 -21.06 0.75
C GLY A 106 10.21 -20.50 -0.61
N HIS A 107 11.51 -20.24 -0.75
CA HIS A 107 12.07 -19.74 -2.01
C HIS A 107 12.05 -20.76 -3.18
N LYS A 108 11.65 -22.01 -2.95
CA LYS A 108 11.65 -23.08 -3.97
C LYS A 108 10.26 -23.38 -4.54
N VAL A 109 9.22 -22.67 -4.12
CA VAL A 109 7.85 -22.86 -4.64
C VAL A 109 7.84 -22.72 -6.17
N PRO A 110 7.39 -23.73 -6.93
CA PRO A 110 7.31 -23.61 -8.38
C PRO A 110 6.29 -22.54 -8.76
N VAL A 111 6.66 -21.65 -9.68
CA VAL A 111 5.75 -20.64 -10.23
C VAL A 111 5.29 -21.17 -11.58
N HIS A 112 3.99 -21.46 -11.70
CA HIS A 112 3.40 -22.01 -12.92
C HIS A 112 2.80 -20.90 -13.79
N ASP A 113 2.66 -21.17 -15.09
CA ASP A 113 1.90 -20.32 -16.01
C ASP A 113 0.40 -20.56 -15.86
N PHE A 114 -0.38 -19.52 -16.16
CA PHE A 114 -1.84 -19.53 -16.08
C PHE A 114 -2.43 -18.45 -16.99
N ALA A 115 -3.75 -18.47 -17.12
CA ALA A 115 -4.47 -17.56 -18.00
C ALA A 115 -4.38 -16.09 -17.54
N ASP A 116 -3.93 -15.22 -18.45
CA ASP A 116 -3.74 -13.78 -18.21
C ASP A 116 -5.03 -13.00 -17.88
N HIS A 117 -6.22 -13.55 -18.15
CA HIS A 117 -7.52 -12.91 -17.96
C HIS A 117 -8.20 -13.26 -16.61
N THR A 118 -7.44 -13.80 -15.66
CA THR A 118 -7.95 -14.12 -14.32
C THR A 118 -8.04 -12.85 -13.47
N PRO A 119 -9.16 -12.58 -12.77
CA PRO A 119 -9.24 -11.48 -11.83
C PRO A 119 -8.20 -11.61 -10.70
N TYR A 120 -7.55 -10.50 -10.35
CA TYR A 120 -6.49 -10.46 -9.35
C TYR A 120 -6.69 -9.30 -8.35
N ILE A 121 -6.07 -9.43 -7.17
CA ILE A 121 -6.09 -8.40 -6.11
C ILE A 121 -4.81 -7.53 -6.15
N GLY A 122 -3.69 -8.06 -6.68
CA GLY A 122 -2.45 -7.27 -6.87
C GLY A 122 -1.67 -7.06 -5.57
N LEU A 123 -1.46 -8.13 -4.81
CA LEU A 123 -0.67 -8.14 -3.58
C LEU A 123 0.79 -7.69 -3.82
N ASP A 124 1.37 -8.09 -4.95
CA ASP A 124 2.70 -7.64 -5.39
C ASP A 124 2.77 -6.13 -5.56
N TRP A 125 1.80 -5.53 -6.27
CA TRP A 125 1.71 -4.08 -6.45
C TRP A 125 1.56 -3.36 -5.12
N PHE A 126 0.70 -3.87 -4.23
CA PHE A 126 0.55 -3.32 -2.88
C PHE A 126 1.82 -3.41 -2.04
N ILE A 127 2.56 -4.51 -2.10
CA ILE A 127 3.84 -4.64 -1.39
C ILE A 127 4.82 -3.58 -1.92
N LEU A 128 4.90 -3.41 -3.24
CA LEU A 128 5.77 -2.39 -3.85
C LEU A 128 5.35 -0.98 -3.47
N ASP A 129 4.06 -0.68 -3.49
CA ASP A 129 3.53 0.61 -3.08
C ASP A 129 3.78 0.88 -1.59
N LEU A 130 3.50 -0.09 -0.70
CA LEU A 130 3.77 0.01 0.72
C LEU A 130 5.25 0.28 0.99
N LEU A 131 6.15 -0.52 0.40
CA LEU A 131 7.59 -0.38 0.59
C LEU A 131 8.14 0.88 -0.05
N GLY A 132 7.70 1.21 -1.27
CA GLY A 132 8.13 2.40 -2.00
C GLY A 132 7.68 3.69 -1.31
N SER A 133 6.39 3.79 -0.99
CA SER A 133 5.82 4.95 -0.31
C SER A 133 6.41 5.11 1.10
N SER A 134 6.50 4.04 1.89
CA SER A 134 7.14 4.13 3.21
C SER A 134 8.61 4.53 3.12
N LEU A 135 9.40 3.92 2.23
CA LEU A 135 10.82 4.26 2.07
C LEU A 135 11.01 5.73 1.66
N ILE A 136 10.31 6.17 0.61
CA ILE A 136 10.46 7.52 0.04
C ILE A 136 9.94 8.57 1.02
N PHE A 137 8.70 8.44 1.49
CA PHE A 137 8.07 9.49 2.27
C PHE A 137 8.56 9.51 3.71
N ILE A 138 8.85 8.37 4.36
CA ILE A 138 9.50 8.40 5.68
C ILE A 138 10.90 9.01 5.56
N PHE A 139 11.65 8.69 4.51
CA PHE A 139 12.97 9.29 4.30
C PHE A 139 12.88 10.81 4.15
N ILE A 140 12.00 11.32 3.28
CA ILE A 140 11.78 12.76 3.09
C ILE A 140 11.27 13.41 4.38
N GLU A 141 10.29 12.79 5.05
CA GLU A 141 9.70 13.29 6.30
C GLU A 141 10.77 13.42 7.39
N LYS A 142 11.69 12.45 7.52
CA LYS A 142 12.74 12.50 8.54
C LYS A 142 13.93 13.38 8.14
N LEU A 143 14.20 13.54 6.85
CA LEU A 143 15.25 14.44 6.37
C LEU A 143 14.85 15.92 6.49
N PHE A 144 13.58 16.23 6.23
CA PHE A 144 13.02 17.59 6.22
C PHE A 144 11.86 17.75 7.22
N ALA A 145 12.00 17.16 8.41
CA ALA A 145 10.93 17.12 9.40
C ALA A 145 10.55 18.52 9.90
N LEU A 146 9.30 18.94 9.66
CA LEU A 146 8.70 20.09 10.35
C LEU A 146 8.51 19.80 11.84
N ARG A 147 8.04 18.59 12.19
CA ARG A 147 7.87 18.11 13.57
C ARG A 147 8.94 17.05 13.88
N LYS A 148 10.08 17.48 14.40
CA LYS A 148 11.25 16.62 14.65
C LYS A 148 11.01 15.51 15.67
N ASP A 149 10.15 15.77 16.66
CA ASP A 149 9.85 14.82 17.74
C ASP A 149 8.71 13.85 17.37
N GLN A 150 8.14 13.95 16.16
CA GLN A 150 7.08 13.04 15.73
C GLN A 150 7.67 11.66 15.39
N PRO A 151 7.26 10.59 16.08
CA PRO A 151 7.72 9.23 15.78
C PRO A 151 7.15 8.76 14.43
N VAL A 152 7.76 7.72 13.85
CA VAL A 152 7.23 7.08 12.62
C VAL A 152 5.86 6.44 12.89
N PHE A 153 5.73 5.73 14.02
CA PHE A 153 4.47 5.14 14.47
C PHE A 153 3.79 6.10 15.46
N ARG A 154 3.22 7.18 14.94
CA ARG A 154 2.50 8.19 15.73
C ARG A 154 1.11 7.71 16.18
N GLU A 155 0.45 8.49 17.03
CA GLU A 155 -0.93 8.19 17.43
C GLU A 155 -1.84 7.97 16.19
N GLU A 156 -2.69 6.95 16.26
CA GLU A 156 -3.61 6.49 15.19
C GLU A 156 -2.95 5.96 13.90
N TRP A 157 -1.64 5.65 13.90
CA TRP A 157 -0.96 5.10 12.71
C TRP A 157 -1.62 3.81 12.19
N GLN A 158 -2.24 3.02 13.08
CA GLN A 158 -2.97 1.79 12.74
C GLN A 158 -4.22 2.08 11.94
N THR A 159 -4.96 3.13 12.33
CA THR A 159 -6.16 3.57 11.60
C THR A 159 -5.77 4.00 10.20
N ASP A 160 -4.67 4.74 10.06
CA ASP A 160 -4.14 5.15 8.76
C ASP A 160 -3.66 3.95 7.95
N PHE A 161 -2.98 3.01 8.59
CA PHE A 161 -2.53 1.78 7.96
C PHE A 161 -3.69 0.90 7.47
N HIS A 162 -4.80 0.80 8.23
CA HIS A 162 -5.99 0.08 7.77
C HIS A 162 -6.61 0.73 6.54
N HIS A 163 -6.74 2.05 6.52
CA HIS A 163 -7.22 2.76 5.33
C HIS A 163 -6.25 2.60 4.17
N PHE A 164 -4.94 2.66 4.42
CA PHE A 164 -3.91 2.39 3.42
C PHE A 164 -4.09 0.99 2.81
N VAL A 165 -4.13 -0.05 3.63
CA VAL A 165 -4.32 -1.44 3.18
C VAL A 165 -5.60 -1.57 2.36
N VAL A 166 -6.75 -1.12 2.89
CA VAL A 166 -8.03 -1.27 2.19
C VAL A 166 -8.04 -0.51 0.89
N ASN A 167 -7.69 0.79 0.89
CA ASN A 167 -7.78 1.64 -0.31
C ASN A 167 -6.81 1.20 -1.41
N HIS A 168 -5.62 0.69 -1.06
CA HIS A 168 -4.63 0.24 -2.03
C HIS A 168 -4.89 -1.19 -2.50
N MET A 169 -5.46 -2.07 -1.68
CA MET A 169 -5.84 -3.42 -2.11
C MET A 169 -7.05 -3.45 -3.03
N ILE A 170 -7.95 -2.47 -2.93
CA ILE A 170 -9.08 -2.36 -3.85
C ILE A 170 -8.77 -1.52 -5.09
N VAL A 171 -7.52 -1.08 -5.30
CA VAL A 171 -7.18 -0.15 -6.38
C VAL A 171 -7.58 -0.69 -7.76
N GLY A 172 -7.37 -1.99 -8.01
CA GLY A 172 -7.79 -2.63 -9.27
C GLY A 172 -9.30 -2.58 -9.48
N PHE A 173 -10.08 -2.85 -8.44
CA PHE A 173 -11.54 -2.69 -8.47
C PHE A 173 -11.96 -1.24 -8.69
N VAL A 174 -11.31 -0.29 -8.00
CA VAL A 174 -11.56 1.14 -8.13
C VAL A 174 -11.29 1.61 -9.56
N LEU A 175 -10.19 1.17 -10.19
CA LEU A 175 -9.85 1.50 -11.57
C LEU A 175 -10.88 0.93 -12.55
N LEU A 176 -11.27 -0.34 -12.38
CA LEU A 176 -12.33 -0.96 -13.19
C LEU A 176 -13.66 -0.20 -13.04
N ALA A 177 -14.09 0.05 -11.81
CA ALA A 177 -15.31 0.78 -11.52
C ALA A 177 -15.26 2.20 -12.09
N THR A 178 -14.13 2.89 -11.94
CA THR A 178 -13.92 4.23 -12.49
C THR A 178 -14.03 4.21 -14.02
N ASN A 179 -13.36 3.28 -14.71
CA ASN A 179 -13.45 3.17 -16.16
C ASN A 179 -14.90 2.95 -16.62
N LEU A 180 -15.62 2.02 -15.97
CA LEU A 180 -17.04 1.77 -16.26
C LEU A 180 -17.90 3.01 -16.03
N LEU A 181 -17.70 3.72 -14.92
CA LEU A 181 -18.47 4.92 -14.58
C LEU A 181 -18.18 6.07 -15.55
N VAL A 182 -16.91 6.28 -15.93
CA VAL A 182 -16.52 7.29 -16.92
C VAL A 182 -17.21 7.02 -18.25
N HIS A 183 -17.10 5.81 -18.80
CA HIS A 183 -17.73 5.48 -20.08
C HIS A 183 -19.26 5.58 -20.02
N LYS A 184 -19.89 5.11 -18.93
CA LYS A 184 -21.35 5.11 -18.80
C LYS A 184 -21.94 6.51 -18.58
N LEU A 185 -21.30 7.32 -17.74
CA LEU A 185 -21.84 8.63 -17.33
C LEU A 185 -21.39 9.77 -18.23
N PHE A 186 -20.20 9.66 -18.83
CA PHE A 186 -19.57 10.74 -19.61
C PHE A 186 -19.21 10.32 -21.05
N GLY A 187 -19.46 9.07 -21.44
CA GLY A 187 -19.18 8.61 -22.81
C GLY A 187 -19.92 9.41 -23.90
N TRP A 188 -21.06 10.03 -23.56
CA TRP A 188 -21.79 10.93 -24.45
C TRP A 188 -21.06 12.25 -24.74
N ALA A 189 -20.13 12.67 -23.87
CA ALA A 189 -19.34 13.90 -24.02
C ALA A 189 -18.08 13.69 -24.88
N ALA A 190 -17.81 12.46 -25.30
CA ALA A 190 -16.71 12.13 -26.19
C ALA A 190 -16.85 12.84 -27.54
N ASN A 191 -15.81 13.57 -27.96
CA ASN A 191 -15.78 14.25 -29.24
C ASN A 191 -14.48 13.95 -30.00
N ASP A 192 -14.59 13.37 -31.18
CA ASP A 192 -13.42 12.92 -31.96
C ASP A 192 -12.58 14.08 -32.47
N GLY A 193 -13.19 15.24 -32.74
CA GLY A 193 -12.47 16.45 -33.14
C GLY A 193 -11.57 16.99 -32.01
N ILE A 194 -12.10 17.07 -30.79
CA ILE A 194 -11.33 17.48 -29.60
C ILE A 194 -10.23 16.45 -29.30
N ARG A 195 -10.55 15.15 -29.33
CA ARG A 195 -9.56 14.08 -29.12
C ARG A 195 -8.43 14.15 -30.14
N GLY A 196 -8.76 14.34 -31.42
CA GLY A 196 -7.77 14.49 -32.49
C GLY A 196 -6.91 15.74 -32.32
N TRP A 197 -7.49 16.87 -31.90
CA TRP A 197 -6.74 18.10 -31.61
C TRP A 197 -5.76 17.90 -30.44
N ILE A 198 -6.21 17.30 -29.33
CA ILE A 198 -5.37 16.99 -28.17
C ILE A 198 -4.25 16.01 -28.56
N GLY A 199 -4.57 14.96 -29.32
CA GLY A 199 -3.60 13.96 -29.79
C GLY A 199 -2.50 14.52 -30.69
N ASN A 200 -2.72 15.69 -31.30
CA ASN A 200 -1.74 16.39 -32.12
C ASN A 200 -0.92 17.45 -31.35
N LEU A 201 -1.19 17.67 -30.05
CA LEU A 201 -0.38 18.57 -29.24
C LEU A 201 1.04 18.03 -29.09
N PRO A 202 2.07 18.92 -29.02
CA PRO A 202 3.40 18.51 -28.60
C PRO A 202 3.33 17.80 -27.25
N PHE A 203 4.11 16.73 -27.07
CA PHE A 203 4.08 15.87 -25.89
C PHE A 203 4.02 16.64 -24.56
N TRP A 204 4.90 17.63 -24.39
CA TRP A 204 4.95 18.46 -23.17
C TRP A 204 3.71 19.34 -22.99
N ALA A 205 3.14 19.86 -24.07
CA ALA A 205 1.89 20.63 -24.01
C ALA A 205 0.72 19.73 -23.60
N GLY A 206 0.68 18.48 -24.11
CA GLY A 206 -0.29 17.47 -23.68
C GLY A 206 -0.19 17.14 -22.19
N ILE A 207 1.04 16.91 -21.68
CA ILE A 207 1.26 16.65 -20.24
C ILE A 207 0.77 17.82 -19.39
N LEU A 208 1.17 19.05 -19.72
CA LEU A 208 0.78 20.23 -18.95
C LEU A 208 -0.74 20.44 -18.98
N LEU A 209 -1.39 20.18 -20.12
CA LEU A 209 -2.83 20.25 -20.25
C LEU A 209 -3.53 19.19 -19.38
N ILE A 210 -3.07 17.94 -19.39
CA ILE A 210 -3.61 16.87 -18.53
C ILE A 210 -3.48 17.25 -17.06
N ILE A 211 -2.31 17.74 -16.63
CA ILE A 211 -2.09 18.17 -15.24
C ILE A 211 -3.05 19.31 -14.88
N LEU A 212 -3.16 20.34 -15.73
CA LEU A 212 -4.03 21.48 -15.50
C LEU A 212 -5.50 21.06 -15.37
N VAL A 213 -5.99 20.22 -16.30
CA VAL A 213 -7.38 19.76 -16.29
C VAL A 213 -7.66 18.88 -15.08
N ALA A 214 -6.77 17.92 -14.78
CA ALA A 214 -6.88 17.06 -13.61
C ALA A 214 -6.94 17.88 -12.32
N ASP A 215 -6.05 18.87 -12.17
CA ASP A 215 -5.96 19.71 -10.97
C ASP A 215 -7.19 20.63 -10.82
N LEU A 216 -7.67 21.23 -11.92
CA LEU A 216 -8.90 22.04 -11.89
C LEU A 216 -10.12 21.21 -11.48
N VAL A 217 -10.28 20.01 -12.03
CA VAL A 217 -11.40 19.13 -11.66
C VAL A 217 -11.26 18.64 -10.22
N GLN A 218 -10.05 18.29 -9.79
CA GLN A 218 -9.78 17.90 -8.41
C GLN A 218 -10.06 19.04 -7.44
N TYR A 219 -9.68 20.28 -7.78
CA TYR A 219 -9.99 21.48 -7.00
C TYR A 219 -11.49 21.65 -6.80
N TRP A 220 -12.28 21.63 -7.88
CA TRP A 220 -13.73 21.82 -7.78
C TRP A 220 -14.43 20.65 -7.07
N THR A 221 -13.97 19.43 -7.31
CA THR A 221 -14.47 18.24 -6.59
C THR A 221 -14.18 18.34 -5.09
N HIS A 222 -12.96 18.75 -4.74
CA HIS A 222 -12.57 18.97 -3.35
C HIS A 222 -13.36 20.10 -2.70
N ARG A 223 -13.55 21.22 -3.40
CA ARG A 223 -14.41 22.32 -2.94
C ARG A 223 -15.84 21.84 -2.69
N ALA A 224 -16.40 21.03 -3.58
CA ALA A 224 -17.72 20.44 -3.40
C ALA A 224 -17.80 19.53 -2.15
N TYR A 225 -16.73 18.80 -1.81
CA TYR A 225 -16.65 18.05 -0.54
C TYR A 225 -16.78 18.96 0.69
N HIS A 226 -16.32 20.21 0.62
CA HIS A 226 -16.41 21.18 1.72
C HIS A 226 -17.73 21.98 1.73
N GLU A 227 -18.38 22.16 0.58
CA GLU A 227 -19.57 23.01 0.46
C GLU A 227 -20.89 22.21 0.50
N VAL A 228 -20.90 20.93 0.10
CA VAL A 228 -22.12 20.10 0.04
C VAL A 228 -22.18 19.17 1.26
N PRO A 229 -23.22 19.27 2.13
CA PRO A 229 -23.27 18.52 3.39
C PRO A 229 -23.18 17.00 3.26
N VAL A 230 -23.75 16.41 2.19
CA VAL A 230 -23.68 14.96 1.97
C VAL A 230 -22.27 14.52 1.59
N LEU A 231 -21.59 15.30 0.74
CA LEU A 231 -20.23 15.03 0.30
C LEU A 231 -19.21 15.21 1.46
N TRP A 232 -19.45 16.19 2.33
CA TRP A 232 -18.68 16.39 3.55
C TRP A 232 -18.67 15.15 4.44
N ARG A 233 -19.77 14.41 4.57
CA ARG A 233 -19.80 13.21 5.44
C ARG A 233 -18.81 12.13 5.00
N LEU A 234 -18.50 12.07 3.70
CA LEU A 234 -17.46 11.18 3.17
C LEU A 234 -16.07 11.77 3.44
N HIS A 235 -15.90 13.05 3.11
CA HIS A 235 -14.61 13.74 3.19
C HIS A 235 -14.15 14.04 4.62
N ALA A 236 -15.06 14.06 5.59
CA ALA A 236 -14.74 14.17 7.01
C ALA A 236 -13.84 13.01 7.49
N VAL A 237 -13.86 11.86 6.83
CA VAL A 237 -12.91 10.76 7.10
C VAL A 237 -11.48 11.21 6.82
N HIS A 238 -11.25 11.91 5.72
CA HIS A 238 -9.95 12.50 5.38
C HIS A 238 -9.53 13.59 6.36
N HIS A 239 -10.46 14.49 6.74
CA HIS A 239 -10.18 15.53 7.73
C HIS A 239 -10.11 15.03 9.18
N SER A 240 -10.36 13.74 9.43
CA SER A 240 -10.24 13.15 10.77
C SER A 240 -8.79 12.91 11.20
N VAL A 241 -7.82 13.02 10.29
CA VAL A 241 -6.40 12.86 10.59
C VAL A 241 -5.93 13.97 11.54
N LYS A 242 -5.46 13.59 12.73
CA LYS A 242 -4.98 14.54 13.75
C LYS A 242 -3.52 14.96 13.57
N ALA A 243 -2.70 14.09 12.99
CA ALA A 243 -1.27 14.33 12.79
C ALA A 243 -0.87 13.88 11.38
N MET A 244 -0.15 14.74 10.66
CA MET A 244 0.25 14.44 9.28
C MET A 244 1.48 13.54 9.25
N ASP A 245 1.44 12.47 8.46
CA ASP A 245 2.57 11.61 8.09
C ASP A 245 2.37 11.07 6.65
N TRP A 246 3.22 10.13 6.24
CA TRP A 246 3.14 9.53 4.90
C TRP A 246 1.86 8.72 4.62
N MET A 247 1.14 8.23 5.63
CA MET A 247 -0.11 7.45 5.44
C MET A 247 -1.36 8.32 5.50
N ALA A 248 -1.27 9.54 6.04
CA ALA A 248 -2.41 10.44 6.23
C ALA A 248 -3.23 10.67 4.96
N GLY A 249 -2.57 10.76 3.80
CA GLY A 249 -3.24 10.92 2.50
C GLY A 249 -4.16 9.74 2.14
N SER A 250 -3.87 8.56 2.66
CA SER A 250 -4.62 7.33 2.39
C SER A 250 -5.84 7.14 3.29
N ARG A 251 -6.01 7.96 4.34
CA ARG A 251 -7.23 7.97 5.17
C ARG A 251 -8.37 8.62 4.38
N GLN A 252 -9.05 7.82 3.56
CA GLN A 252 -10.17 8.28 2.73
C GLN A 252 -11.30 7.27 2.71
N HIS A 253 -12.52 7.76 2.51
CA HIS A 253 -13.68 6.91 2.28
C HIS A 253 -13.67 6.34 0.85
N ILE A 254 -14.00 5.04 0.68
CA ILE A 254 -13.95 4.37 -0.64
C ILE A 254 -14.82 5.08 -1.69
N LEU A 255 -16.02 5.56 -1.30
CA LEU A 255 -16.88 6.34 -2.21
C LEU A 255 -16.26 7.68 -2.62
N GLU A 256 -15.50 8.33 -1.74
CA GLU A 256 -14.77 9.57 -2.09
C GLU A 256 -13.71 9.26 -3.14
N LEU A 257 -12.97 8.16 -2.97
CA LEU A 257 -11.99 7.68 -3.95
C LEU A 257 -12.65 7.42 -5.31
N LEU A 258 -13.79 6.72 -5.38
CA LEU A 258 -14.50 6.46 -6.63
C LEU A 258 -15.00 7.74 -7.31
N ILE A 259 -15.62 8.65 -6.54
CA ILE A 259 -16.12 9.92 -7.07
C ILE A 259 -14.96 10.76 -7.62
N THR A 260 -13.91 10.94 -6.82
CA THR A 260 -12.73 11.74 -7.20
C THR A 260 -12.07 11.17 -8.45
N ARG A 261 -11.80 9.86 -8.48
CA ARG A 261 -11.15 9.22 -9.63
C ARG A 261 -12.01 9.29 -10.88
N THR A 262 -13.33 9.10 -10.75
CA THR A 262 -14.26 9.20 -11.88
C THR A 262 -14.31 10.60 -12.45
N LEU A 263 -14.44 11.62 -11.61
CA LEU A 263 -14.51 13.01 -12.08
C LEU A 263 -13.18 13.47 -12.69
N VAL A 264 -12.05 13.17 -12.05
CA VAL A 264 -10.72 13.57 -12.53
C VAL A 264 -10.35 12.85 -13.83
N LEU A 265 -10.71 11.58 -14.00
CA LEU A 265 -10.41 10.82 -15.22
C LEU A 265 -11.43 11.00 -16.34
N ALA A 266 -12.65 11.48 -16.06
CA ALA A 266 -13.66 11.72 -17.10
C ALA A 266 -13.20 12.62 -18.27
N PRO A 267 -12.46 13.72 -18.05
CA PRO A 267 -11.98 14.59 -19.13
C PRO A 267 -10.62 14.18 -19.74
N ILE A 268 -10.02 13.08 -19.28
CA ILE A 268 -8.70 12.58 -19.72
C ILE A 268 -8.89 11.37 -20.64
#